data_AF-A0A6L6JIC0-F1
#
_entry.id   AF-A0A6L6JIC0-F1
#
_cell.length_a   1.000
_cell.length_b   1.000
_cell.length_c   1.000
_cell.angle_alpha   90.00
_cell.angle_beta   90.00
_cell.angle_gamma   90.00
#
_symmetry.space_group_name_H-M   'P 1'
#
loop_
_entity.id
_entity.type
_entity.pdbx_description
1 polymer ?
#
loop_
_entity_poly.entity_id
_entity_poly.type
_entity_poly.pdbx_seq_one_letter_code
_entity_poly.pdbx_strand_id
1 'polypeptide(L)'
;MVSEGLNNNTPSWASILGVVAIMLGVFLTAVHGNEAMKQSVIVNNMPASGVMPEADCPEEELEEEGITVAECEYLIDHVKGIAMAAPDWFPTAQITLAGIGAVLAFLSIIIGGALVNYTPWASKAAVAVFSGLAAVDLLQFAAVVNTGPTLREVYLGGILLWFVLHLMLVVGALAGRHTEAEA
;
A
#
# COMPACT_ATOMS: atom_id res chain seq x y z
N MET A 1 -10.12 -24.87 32.06
CA MET A 1 -9.07 -25.09 31.06
C MET A 1 -8.56 -23.73 30.64
N VAL A 2 -7.52 -23.26 31.33
CA VAL A 2 -6.92 -21.94 31.11
C VAL A 2 -5.65 -22.16 30.30
N SER A 3 -5.60 -21.48 29.15
CA SER A 3 -4.49 -21.30 28.20
C SER A 3 -3.09 -21.73 28.70
N GLU A 4 -2.68 -22.94 28.35
CA GLU A 4 -1.27 -23.33 28.24
C GLU A 4 -0.86 -23.13 26.77
N GLY A 5 -0.10 -22.07 26.45
CA GLY A 5 0.36 -21.89 25.08
C GLY A 5 0.98 -20.55 24.70
N LEU A 6 0.92 -19.52 25.56
CA LEU A 6 1.76 -18.33 25.35
C LEU A 6 3.17 -18.64 25.88
N ASN A 7 4.09 -18.91 24.95
CA ASN A 7 5.51 -19.05 25.22
C ASN A 7 6.02 -17.84 26.04
N ASN A 8 6.35 -18.04 27.30
CA ASN A 8 6.93 -17.00 28.17
C ASN A 8 8.39 -16.64 27.82
N ASN A 9 8.94 -17.18 26.72
CA ASN A 9 10.34 -17.02 26.30
C ASN A 9 10.51 -16.26 24.97
N THR A 10 9.44 -15.71 24.41
CA THR A 10 9.49 -14.92 23.17
C THR A 10 10.14 -13.55 23.46
N PRO A 11 11.24 -13.15 22.79
CA PRO A 11 11.80 -11.82 22.99
C PRO A 11 10.78 -10.73 22.67
N SER A 12 10.67 -9.72 23.53
CA SER A 12 9.67 -8.66 23.38
C SER A 12 9.78 -7.92 22.04
N TRP A 13 11.00 -7.76 21.52
CA TRP A 13 11.22 -7.13 20.21
C TRP A 13 10.54 -7.91 19.08
N ALA A 14 10.59 -9.25 19.09
CA ALA A 14 10.04 -10.09 18.04
C ALA A 14 8.51 -10.08 18.07
N SER A 15 7.94 -10.14 19.28
CA SER A 15 6.50 -10.04 19.47
C SER A 15 5.95 -8.68 19.03
N ILE A 16 6.58 -7.57 19.45
CA ILE A 16 6.15 -6.21 19.08
C ILE A 16 6.27 -6.00 17.57
N LEU A 17 7.42 -6.34 16.99
CA LEU A 17 7.65 -6.18 15.56
C LEU A 17 6.67 -7.05 14.75
N GLY A 18 6.38 -8.26 15.22
CA GLY A 18 5.42 -9.15 14.58
C GLY A 18 3.98 -8.62 14.59
N VAL A 19 3.52 -8.07 15.71
CA VAL A 19 2.19 -7.44 15.81
C VAL A 19 2.10 -6.22 14.89
N VAL A 20 3.11 -5.36 14.88
CA VAL A 20 3.16 -4.19 14.00
C VAL A 20 3.16 -4.62 12.53
N ALA A 21 3.91 -5.65 12.17
CA ALA A 21 3.93 -6.19 10.81
C ALA A 21 2.58 -6.75 10.36
N ILE A 22 1.85 -7.44 11.24
CA ILE A 22 0.48 -7.91 10.94
C ILE A 22 -0.44 -6.71 10.69
N MET A 23 -0.45 -5.74 11.61
CA MET A 23 -1.35 -4.59 11.52
C MET A 23 -1.07 -3.76 10.26
N LEU A 24 0.18 -3.39 10.04
CA LEU A 24 0.58 -2.62 8.86
C LEU A 24 0.41 -3.42 7.58
N GLY A 25 0.69 -4.72 7.58
CA GLY A 25 0.47 -5.61 6.45
C GLY A 25 -1.00 -5.63 6.00
N VAL A 26 -1.95 -5.74 6.92
CA VAL A 26 -3.39 -5.68 6.61
C VAL A 26 -3.77 -4.35 5.98
N PHE A 27 -3.36 -3.23 6.59
CA PHE A 27 -3.65 -1.90 6.05
C PHE A 27 -3.03 -1.69 4.67
N LEU A 28 -1.78 -2.11 4.49
CA LEU A 28 -1.05 -1.92 3.25
C LEU A 28 -1.59 -2.81 2.12
N THR A 29 -2.02 -4.04 2.42
CA THR A 29 -2.72 -4.89 1.45
C THR A 29 -3.99 -4.20 0.95
N ALA A 30 -4.76 -3.56 1.83
CA ALA A 30 -5.94 -2.80 1.43
C ALA A 30 -5.58 -1.55 0.60
N VAL A 31 -4.56 -0.79 1.01
CA VAL A 31 -4.08 0.40 0.28
C VAL A 31 -3.64 0.03 -1.14
N HIS A 32 -2.79 -0.98 -1.30
CA HIS A 32 -2.34 -1.42 -2.61
C HIS A 32 -3.45 -2.07 -3.44
N GLY A 33 -4.36 -2.82 -2.81
CA GLY A 33 -5.53 -3.37 -3.49
C GLY A 33 -6.43 -2.28 -4.08
N ASN A 34 -6.72 -1.24 -3.29
CA ASN A 34 -7.49 -0.08 -3.74
C ASN A 34 -6.76 0.69 -4.83
N GLU A 35 -5.44 0.85 -4.74
CA GLU A 35 -4.65 1.52 -5.78
C GLU A 35 -4.72 0.75 -7.11
N ALA A 36 -4.48 -0.56 -7.08
CA ALA A 36 -4.56 -1.39 -8.27
C ALA A 36 -5.96 -1.37 -8.90
N MET A 37 -7.02 -1.41 -8.07
CA MET A 37 -8.40 -1.30 -8.52
C MET A 37 -8.68 0.07 -9.15
N LYS A 38 -8.30 1.16 -8.48
CA LYS A 38 -8.47 2.53 -8.98
C LYS A 38 -7.84 2.70 -10.36
N GLN A 39 -6.59 2.29 -10.52
CA GLN A 39 -5.89 2.42 -11.80
C GLN A 39 -6.53 1.53 -12.89
N SER A 40 -6.97 0.32 -12.55
CA SER A 40 -7.67 -0.56 -13.49
C SER A 40 -8.99 0.04 -13.96
N VAL A 41 -9.79 0.60 -13.04
CA VAL A 41 -11.06 1.26 -13.37
C VAL A 41 -10.82 2.47 -14.27
N ILE A 42 -9.85 3.32 -13.95
CA ILE A 42 -9.52 4.50 -14.77
C ILE A 42 -9.10 4.06 -16.17
N VAL A 43 -8.15 3.14 -16.30
CA VAL A 43 -7.63 2.71 -17.60
C VAL A 43 -8.71 2.05 -18.47
N ASN A 44 -9.56 1.20 -17.88
CA ASN A 44 -10.61 0.49 -18.63
C ASN A 44 -11.77 1.38 -19.06
N ASN A 45 -11.98 2.52 -18.39
CA ASN A 45 -13.07 3.45 -18.70
C ASN A 45 -12.60 4.73 -19.39
N MET A 46 -11.29 4.90 -19.62
CA MET A 46 -10.79 5.99 -20.45
C MET A 46 -11.07 5.71 -21.94
N PRO A 47 -11.69 6.66 -22.67
CA PRO A 47 -11.96 6.50 -24.08
C PRO A 47 -10.65 6.49 -24.87
N ALA A 48 -10.57 5.65 -25.90
CA ALA A 48 -9.39 5.55 -26.77
C ALA A 48 -9.03 6.87 -27.48
N SER A 49 -9.99 7.79 -27.61
CA SER A 49 -9.77 9.13 -28.16
C SER A 49 -8.99 10.06 -27.21
N GLY A 50 -8.88 9.71 -25.92
CA GLY A 50 -8.37 10.59 -24.86
C GLY A 50 -9.30 11.76 -24.52
N VAL A 51 -10.45 11.86 -25.18
CA VAL A 51 -11.45 12.91 -24.94
C VAL A 51 -12.51 12.35 -24.02
N MET A 52 -12.47 12.77 -22.76
CA MET A 52 -13.47 12.40 -21.78
C MET A 52 -14.83 13.01 -22.15
N PRO A 53 -15.94 12.25 -22.08
CA PRO A 53 -17.28 12.79 -22.30
C PRO A 53 -17.61 13.86 -21.24
N GLU A 54 -18.64 14.66 -21.49
CA GLU A 54 -19.18 15.56 -20.46
C GLU A 54 -19.64 14.77 -19.24
N ALA A 55 -19.70 15.43 -18.09
CA ALA A 55 -20.23 14.79 -16.88
C ALA A 55 -21.70 14.42 -17.13
N ASP A 56 -22.00 13.12 -17.07
CA ASP A 56 -23.36 12.60 -17.06
C ASP A 56 -23.71 12.36 -15.59
N CYS A 57 -24.70 13.08 -15.07
CA CYS A 57 -25.12 13.03 -13.67
C CYS A 57 -26.61 12.64 -13.61
N PRO A 58 -26.95 11.35 -13.77
CA PRO A 58 -28.34 10.90 -13.80
C PRO A 58 -29.04 11.12 -12.46
N GLU A 59 -30.28 11.60 -12.49
CA GLU A 59 -31.05 11.90 -11.26
C GLU A 59 -31.18 10.68 -10.33
N GLU A 60 -31.27 9.46 -10.88
CA GLU A 60 -31.33 8.22 -10.10
C GLU A 60 -30.05 7.96 -9.28
N GLU A 61 -28.86 8.20 -9.86
CA GLU A 61 -27.58 8.03 -9.15
C GLU A 61 -27.37 9.12 -8.09
N LEU A 62 -27.83 10.34 -8.37
CA LEU A 62 -27.78 11.45 -7.41
C LEU A 62 -28.63 11.16 -6.16
N GLU A 63 -29.82 10.59 -6.35
CA GLU A 63 -30.70 10.17 -5.24
C GLU A 63 -30.11 8.98 -4.47
N GLU A 64 -29.51 8.01 -5.15
CA GLU A 64 -28.88 6.83 -4.52
C GLU A 64 -27.62 7.20 -3.71
N GLU A 65 -26.75 8.05 -4.25
CA GLU A 65 -25.52 8.49 -3.60
C GLU A 65 -25.75 9.65 -2.61
N GLY A 66 -26.91 10.30 -2.67
CA GLY A 66 -27.27 11.42 -1.80
C GLY A 66 -26.45 12.69 -2.07
N ILE A 67 -26.07 12.92 -3.33
CA ILE A 67 -25.23 14.05 -3.76
C ILE A 67 -25.99 15.00 -4.67
N THR A 68 -25.56 16.26 -4.70
CA THR A 68 -26.10 17.26 -5.63
C THR A 68 -25.46 17.15 -7.02
N VAL A 69 -26.13 17.69 -8.04
CA VAL A 69 -25.57 17.78 -9.41
C VAL A 69 -24.20 18.45 -9.41
N ALA A 70 -24.03 19.55 -8.67
CA ALA A 70 -22.76 20.27 -8.60
C ALA A 70 -21.64 19.45 -7.96
N GLU A 71 -21.96 18.60 -6.98
CA GLU A 71 -21.00 17.67 -6.38
C GLU A 71 -20.60 16.56 -7.36
N CYS A 72 -21.57 16.00 -8.09
CA CYS A 72 -21.33 15.03 -9.15
C CYS A 72 -20.40 15.59 -10.24
N GLU A 73 -20.71 16.77 -10.77
CA GLU A 73 -19.88 17.46 -11.77
C GLU A 73 -18.45 17.69 -11.25
N TYR A 74 -18.30 18.14 -10.00
CA TYR A 74 -16.99 18.33 -9.38
C TYR A 74 -16.20 17.02 -9.24
N LEU A 75 -16.84 15.93 -8.78
CA LEU A 75 -16.18 14.63 -8.61
C LEU A 75 -15.72 14.06 -9.96
N ILE A 76 -16.56 14.16 -10.98
CA ILE A 76 -16.25 13.73 -12.34
C ILE A 76 -15.08 14.55 -12.88
N ASP A 77 -15.12 15.88 -12.77
CA ASP A 77 -14.04 16.75 -13.24
C ASP A 77 -12.74 16.54 -12.48
N HIS A 78 -12.81 16.24 -11.18
CA HIS A 78 -11.66 15.88 -10.37
C HIS A 78 -10.99 14.59 -10.87
N VAL A 79 -11.78 13.53 -11.10
CA VAL A 79 -11.29 12.25 -11.63
C VAL A 79 -10.72 12.43 -13.04
N LYS A 80 -11.42 13.18 -13.92
CA LYS A 80 -10.91 13.53 -15.26
C LYS A 80 -9.59 14.28 -15.18
N GLY A 81 -9.48 15.25 -14.27
CA GLY A 81 -8.26 16.02 -14.05
C GLY A 81 -7.08 15.13 -13.65
N ILE A 82 -7.31 14.15 -12.77
CA ILE A 82 -6.27 13.17 -12.39
C ILE A 82 -5.91 12.26 -13.56
N ALA A 83 -6.90 11.74 -14.29
CA ALA A 83 -6.70 10.83 -15.41
C ALA A 83 -5.91 11.50 -16.54
N MET A 84 -6.27 12.73 -16.93
CA MET A 84 -5.57 13.50 -17.96
C MET A 84 -4.17 13.97 -17.53
N ALA A 85 -3.93 14.11 -16.22
CA ALA A 85 -2.61 14.45 -15.70
C ALA A 85 -1.64 13.27 -15.67
N ALA A 86 -2.13 12.03 -15.83
CA ALA A 86 -1.33 10.83 -15.81
C ALA A 86 -0.67 10.56 -17.17
N PRO A 87 0.67 10.44 -17.25
CA PRO A 87 1.33 9.91 -18.44
C PRO A 87 0.89 8.48 -18.75
N ASP A 88 0.84 8.08 -20.02
CA ASP A 88 0.36 6.76 -20.47
C ASP A 88 1.02 5.55 -19.77
N TRP A 89 2.29 5.69 -19.36
CA TRP A 89 3.04 4.63 -18.67
C TRP A 89 2.70 4.51 -17.18
N PHE A 90 2.17 5.59 -16.57
CA PHE A 90 2.01 5.70 -15.13
C PHE A 90 0.99 4.72 -14.54
N PRO A 91 -0.22 4.55 -15.11
CA PRO A 91 -1.19 3.57 -14.60
C PRO A 91 -0.64 2.14 -14.60
N THR A 92 0.02 1.71 -15.69
CA THR A 92 0.63 0.39 -15.78
C THR A 92 1.73 0.18 -14.73
N ALA A 93 2.56 1.21 -14.49
CA ALA A 93 3.57 1.17 -13.45
C ALA A 93 2.94 1.07 -12.05
N GLN A 94 1.90 1.86 -11.76
CA GLN A 94 1.21 1.82 -10.46
C GLN A 94 0.47 0.50 -10.23
N ILE A 95 -0.23 -0.04 -11.23
CA ILE A 95 -0.89 -1.36 -11.13
C ILE A 95 0.13 -2.44 -10.80
N THR A 96 1.27 -2.44 -11.49
CA THR A 96 2.32 -3.44 -11.30
C THR A 96 2.95 -3.33 -9.90
N LEU A 97 3.35 -2.12 -9.50
CA LEU A 97 3.99 -1.88 -8.20
C LEU A 97 3.01 -2.11 -7.05
N ALA A 98 1.75 -1.69 -7.19
CA ALA A 98 0.70 -1.98 -6.21
C ALA A 98 0.41 -3.48 -6.11
N GLY A 99 0.38 -4.21 -7.23
CA GLY A 99 0.23 -5.66 -7.23
C GLY A 99 1.36 -6.36 -6.46
N ILE A 100 2.62 -5.98 -6.72
CA ILE A 100 3.78 -6.52 -5.99
C ILE A 100 3.71 -6.13 -4.50
N GLY A 101 3.42 -4.87 -4.22
CA GLY A 101 3.27 -4.35 -2.85
C GLY A 101 2.19 -5.08 -2.07
N ALA A 102 1.03 -5.36 -2.68
CA ALA A 102 -0.06 -6.11 -2.06
C ALA A 102 0.38 -7.54 -1.67
N VAL A 103 1.10 -8.23 -2.55
CA VAL A 103 1.64 -9.57 -2.27
C VAL A 103 2.66 -9.52 -1.13
N LEU A 104 3.60 -8.59 -1.16
CA LEU A 104 4.59 -8.43 -0.09
C LEU A 104 3.96 -8.03 1.24
N ALA A 105 2.95 -7.16 1.22
CA ALA A 105 2.17 -6.77 2.40
C ALA A 105 1.45 -7.97 2.99
N PHE A 106 0.84 -8.82 2.16
CA PHE A 106 0.21 -10.05 2.62
C PHE A 106 1.23 -11.04 3.23
N LEU A 107 2.40 -11.18 2.61
CA LEU A 107 3.49 -11.99 3.17
C LEU A 107 3.97 -11.44 4.52
N SER A 108 3.97 -10.12 4.71
CA SER A 108 4.36 -9.49 5.97
C SER A 108 3.44 -9.88 7.13
N ILE A 109 2.16 -10.19 6.87
CA ILE A 109 1.21 -10.69 7.87
C ILE A 109 1.64 -12.08 8.36
N ILE A 110 1.97 -12.97 7.42
CA ILE A 110 2.42 -14.34 7.72
C ILE A 110 3.73 -14.29 8.52
N ILE A 111 4.68 -13.46 8.08
CA ILE A 111 5.96 -13.27 8.76
C ILE A 111 5.75 -12.66 10.15
N GLY A 112 4.82 -11.72 10.29
CA GLY A 112 4.48 -11.14 11.59
C GLY A 112 3.97 -12.20 12.57
N GLY A 113 3.11 -13.13 12.12
CA GLY A 113 2.70 -14.29 12.92
C GLY A 113 3.88 -15.19 13.29
N ALA A 114 4.80 -15.44 12.36
CA ALA A 114 6.00 -16.22 12.62
C ALA A 114 6.96 -15.54 13.61
N LEU A 115 7.06 -14.20 13.58
CA LEU A 115 7.83 -13.38 14.54
C LEU A 115 7.20 -13.41 15.94
N VAL A 116 5.87 -13.31 16.03
CA VAL A 116 5.15 -13.44 17.31
C VAL A 116 5.40 -14.81 17.95
N ASN A 117 5.51 -15.86 17.15
CA ASN A 117 5.86 -17.21 17.62
C ASN A 117 7.38 -17.46 17.71
N TYR A 118 8.21 -16.44 17.44
CA TYR A 118 9.67 -16.50 17.43
C TYR A 118 10.25 -17.69 16.66
N THR A 119 9.78 -17.84 15.43
CA THR A 119 10.19 -18.95 14.55
C THR A 119 11.61 -18.70 14.00
N PRO A 120 12.51 -19.71 13.92
CA PRO A 120 13.93 -19.49 13.60
C PRO A 120 14.24 -18.83 12.24
N TRP A 121 13.32 -18.89 11.29
CA TRP A 121 13.49 -18.26 9.97
C TRP A 121 12.84 -16.87 9.87
N ALA A 122 12.04 -16.48 10.87
CA ALA A 122 11.16 -15.31 10.80
C ALA A 122 11.97 -14.00 10.69
N SER A 123 13.04 -13.84 11.47
CA SER A 123 13.88 -12.64 11.44
C SER A 123 14.54 -12.42 10.07
N LYS A 124 15.04 -13.49 9.44
CA LYS A 124 15.62 -13.43 8.08
C LYS A 124 14.57 -13.10 7.02
N ALA A 125 13.40 -13.74 7.09
CA ALA A 125 12.30 -13.44 6.16
C ALA A 125 11.76 -12.02 6.32
N ALA A 126 11.68 -11.51 7.57
CA ALA A 126 11.26 -10.15 7.87
C ALA A 126 12.18 -9.11 7.22
N VAL A 127 13.50 -9.27 7.34
CA VAL A 127 14.45 -8.40 6.66
C VAL A 127 14.22 -8.40 5.15
N ALA A 128 14.03 -9.58 4.53
CA ALA A 128 13.80 -9.68 3.10
C ALA A 128 12.51 -9.00 2.65
N VAL A 129 11.38 -9.26 3.33
CA VAL A 129 10.08 -8.71 2.95
C VAL A 129 9.98 -7.22 3.24
N PHE A 130 10.43 -6.74 4.40
CA PHE A 130 10.41 -5.30 4.71
C PHE A 130 11.34 -4.51 3.77
N SER A 131 12.48 -5.09 3.37
CA SER A 131 13.36 -4.46 2.36
C SER A 131 12.71 -4.43 0.99
N GLY A 132 11.98 -5.50 0.62
CA GLY A 132 11.20 -5.55 -0.61
C GLY A 132 10.10 -4.49 -0.64
N LEU A 133 9.37 -4.31 0.46
CA LEU A 133 8.36 -3.26 0.60
C LEU A 133 8.99 -1.86 0.47
N ALA A 134 10.09 -1.60 1.17
CA ALA A 134 10.82 -0.33 1.04
C ALA A 134 11.32 -0.07 -0.40
N ALA A 135 11.71 -1.12 -1.12
CA ALA A 135 12.09 -1.00 -2.53
C ALA A 135 10.89 -0.67 -3.43
N VAL A 136 9.71 -1.26 -3.16
CA VAL A 136 8.46 -0.90 -3.87
C VAL A 136 8.13 0.57 -3.64
N ASP A 137 8.21 1.06 -2.39
CA ASP A 137 7.92 2.48 -2.12
C ASP A 137 8.91 3.40 -2.84
N LEU A 138 10.19 3.03 -2.87
CA LEU A 138 11.21 3.81 -3.59
C LEU A 138 10.94 3.86 -5.10
N LEU A 139 10.48 2.75 -5.69
CA LEU A 139 10.09 2.71 -7.10
C LEU A 139 8.81 3.52 -7.36
N GLN A 140 7.82 3.46 -6.46
CA GLN A 140 6.62 4.30 -6.55
C GLN A 140 6.97 5.78 -6.42
N PHE A 141 7.87 6.13 -5.49
CA PHE A 141 8.38 7.48 -5.32
C PHE A 141 9.03 7.97 -6.61
N ALA A 142 9.95 7.16 -7.18
CA ALA A 142 10.62 7.46 -8.44
C ALA A 142 9.63 7.62 -9.60
N ALA A 143 8.59 6.80 -9.67
CA ALA A 143 7.53 6.96 -10.66
C ALA A 143 6.82 8.31 -10.47
N VAL A 144 6.34 8.62 -9.26
CA VAL A 144 5.53 9.82 -8.98
C VAL A 144 6.32 11.11 -9.16
N VAL A 145 7.58 11.20 -8.74
CA VAL A 145 8.36 12.44 -8.93
C VAL A 145 8.56 12.78 -10.41
N ASN A 146 8.49 11.80 -11.30
CA ASN A 146 8.57 11.99 -12.75
C ASN A 146 7.22 12.32 -13.42
N THR A 147 6.16 12.56 -12.64
CA THR A 147 4.83 12.98 -13.13
C THR A 147 4.55 14.47 -12.91
N GLY A 148 3.36 14.96 -13.33
CA GLY A 148 2.91 16.33 -13.10
C GLY A 148 2.56 16.66 -11.63
N PRO A 149 2.34 17.94 -11.29
CA PRO A 149 2.12 18.40 -9.91
C PRO A 149 0.90 17.76 -9.25
N THR A 150 -0.20 17.55 -9.98
CA THR A 150 -1.43 16.93 -9.46
C THR A 150 -1.17 15.53 -8.91
N LEU A 151 -0.47 14.68 -9.65
CA LEU A 151 -0.12 13.34 -9.18
C LEU A 151 0.88 13.38 -8.02
N ARG A 152 1.83 14.30 -8.03
CA ARG A 152 2.77 14.46 -6.92
C ARG A 152 2.06 14.80 -5.60
N GLU A 153 1.09 15.71 -5.64
CA GLU A 153 0.28 16.10 -4.48
C GLU A 153 -0.50 14.90 -3.92
N VAL A 154 -1.11 14.11 -4.81
CA VAL A 154 -1.94 12.96 -4.42
C VAL A 154 -1.10 11.82 -3.81
N TYR A 155 0.07 11.49 -4.37
CA TYR A 155 0.78 10.26 -4.02
C TYR A 155 2.00 10.43 -3.11
N LEU A 156 2.77 11.52 -3.20
CA LEU A 156 4.08 11.59 -2.55
C LEU A 156 4.02 11.48 -1.02
N GLY A 157 3.02 12.12 -0.40
CA GLY A 157 2.86 12.10 1.05
C GLY A 157 2.67 10.68 1.59
N GLY A 158 1.78 9.91 0.96
CA GLY A 158 1.54 8.51 1.33
C GLY A 158 2.75 7.63 1.11
N ILE A 159 3.41 7.74 -0.05
CA ILE A 159 4.60 6.93 -0.39
C ILE A 159 5.74 7.20 0.59
N LEU A 160 6.01 8.47 0.91
CA LEU A 160 7.08 8.83 1.86
C LEU A 160 6.81 8.28 3.26
N LEU A 161 5.57 8.34 3.72
CA LEU A 161 5.17 7.77 5.00
C LEU A 161 5.43 6.26 5.03
N TRP A 162 4.96 5.52 4.03
CA TRP A 162 5.14 4.07 3.95
C TRP A 162 6.61 3.68 3.82
N PHE A 163 7.38 4.41 3.01
CA PHE A 163 8.82 4.20 2.88
C PHE A 163 9.54 4.31 4.23
N VAL A 164 9.26 5.37 5.00
CA VAL A 164 9.86 5.55 6.33
C VAL A 164 9.44 4.42 7.27
N LEU A 165 8.16 4.04 7.27
CA LEU A 165 7.67 2.92 8.09
C LEU A 165 8.40 1.61 7.75
N HIS A 166 8.54 1.26 6.47
CA HIS A 166 9.25 0.05 6.07
C HIS A 166 10.73 0.09 6.40
N LEU A 167 11.41 1.24 6.26
CA LEU A 167 12.80 1.39 6.72
C LEU A 167 12.92 1.15 8.24
N MET A 168 11.99 1.67 9.04
CA MET A 168 11.97 1.42 10.49
C MET A 168 11.78 -0.07 10.80
N LEU A 169 10.90 -0.77 10.06
CA LEU A 169 10.72 -2.22 10.21
C LEU A 169 11.97 -3.01 9.81
N VAL A 170 12.67 -2.62 8.73
CA VAL A 170 13.95 -3.22 8.33
C VAL A 170 14.98 -3.06 9.45
N VAL A 171 15.12 -1.85 9.99
CA VAL A 171 16.06 -1.59 11.10
C VAL A 171 15.69 -2.43 12.33
N GLY A 172 14.41 -2.50 12.69
CA GLY A 172 13.93 -3.32 13.80
C GLY A 172 14.24 -4.82 13.60
N ALA A 173 14.01 -5.34 12.40
CA ALA A 173 14.31 -6.74 12.07
C ALA A 173 15.81 -7.04 12.08
N LEU A 174 16.65 -6.12 11.58
CA LEU A 174 18.11 -6.27 11.62
C LEU A 174 18.66 -6.24 13.05
N ALA A 175 18.19 -5.30 13.88
CA ALA A 175 18.59 -5.20 15.28
C ALA A 175 18.20 -6.44 16.08
N GLY A 176 16.97 -6.93 15.88
CA GLY A 176 16.49 -8.17 16.49
C GLY A 176 17.34 -9.39 16.10
N ARG A 177 17.65 -9.51 14.80
CA ARG A 177 18.49 -10.61 14.27
C ARG A 177 19.93 -10.57 14.80
N HIS A 178 20.51 -9.38 15.00
CA HIS A 178 21.84 -9.29 15.62
C HIS A 178 21.79 -9.76 17.08
N THR A 179 20.74 -9.40 17.82
CA THR A 179 20.53 -9.89 19.20
C THR A 179 20.37 -11.42 19.24
N GLU A 180 19.69 -12.03 18.26
CA GLU A 180 19.59 -13.50 18.12
C GLU A 180 20.94 -14.17 17.89
N ALA A 181 21.85 -13.54 17.14
CA ALA A 181 23.14 -14.10 16.79
C ALA A 181 24.17 -14.03 17.94
N GLU A 182 23.94 -13.12 18.89
CA GLU A 182 24.81 -12.89 20.05
C GLU A 182 24.36 -13.64 21.31
N ALA A 183 23.16 -14.25 21.31
CA ALA A 183 22.57 -15.03 22.40
C ALA A 183 22.94 -16.52 22.32
#